data_AF-A0A7K3M5U1-F1
#
_entry.id   AF-A0A7K3M5U1-F1
#
_cell.length_a   1.000
_cell.length_b   1.000
_cell.length_c   1.000
_cell.angle_alpha   90.00
_cell.angle_beta   90.00
_cell.angle_gamma   90.00
#
_symmetry.space_group_name_H-M   'P 1'
#
loop_
_entity.id
_entity.type
_entity.pdbx_description
1 polymer ?
#
loop_
_entity_poly.entity_id
_entity_poly.type
_entity_poly.pdbx_seq_one_letter_code
_entity_poly.pdbx_strand_id
1 'polypeptide(L)'
;MTAQIETFGHWLSRQTGRRWAVGDLARDFMTPNEWDVVDTDADKMKAGVRYVLRDLDCHPAIDEAYEAFDRAVIEWATNVSIGSE
;
A
#
# COMPACT_ATOMS: atom_id res chain seq x y z
N MET A 1 -4.90 20.31 16.85
CA MET A 1 -4.00 19.83 15.78
C MET A 1 -4.78 18.81 14.99
N THR A 2 -5.03 19.05 13.71
CA THR A 2 -5.73 18.09 12.84
C THR A 2 -4.78 16.93 12.61
N ALA A 3 -5.09 15.73 13.09
CA ALA A 3 -4.32 14.54 12.72
C ALA A 3 -4.37 14.43 11.19
N GLN A 4 -3.21 14.53 10.53
CA GLN A 4 -3.15 14.21 9.11
C GLN A 4 -3.52 12.73 9.00
N ILE A 5 -4.64 12.43 8.35
CA ILE A 5 -4.99 11.06 7.99
C ILE A 5 -3.90 10.58 7.05
N GLU A 6 -3.07 9.67 7.53
CA GLU A 6 -2.02 9.04 6.74
C GLU A 6 -2.65 8.29 5.57
N THR A 7 -2.20 8.56 4.34
CA THR A 7 -2.64 7.84 3.14
C THR A 7 -2.21 6.38 3.20
N PHE A 8 -2.98 5.50 2.56
CA PHE A 8 -2.68 4.08 2.51
C PHE A 8 -1.29 3.80 1.90
N GLY A 9 -0.93 4.48 0.80
CA GLY A 9 0.38 4.35 0.18
C GLY A 9 1.54 4.77 1.08
N HIS A 10 1.36 5.81 1.89
CA HIS A 10 2.37 6.25 2.86
C HIS A 10 2.53 5.26 4.02
N TRP A 11 1.42 4.71 4.51
CA TRP A 11 1.48 3.64 5.50
C TRP A 11 2.16 2.38 4.93
N LEU A 12 1.81 2.01 3.69
CA LEU A 12 2.27 0.80 3.01
C LEU A 12 3.77 0.87 2.71
N SER A 13 4.29 2.02 2.29
CA SER A 13 5.73 2.20 2.01
C SER A 13 6.64 1.89 3.20
N ARG A 14 6.14 2.09 4.43
CA ARG A 14 6.85 1.75 5.68
C ARG A 14 6.83 0.26 6.01
N GLN A 15 6.01 -0.55 5.33
CA GLN A 15 5.92 -1.99 5.56
C GLN A 15 6.95 -2.79 4.74
N THR A 16 7.76 -2.15 3.92
CA THR A 16 8.77 -2.79 3.05
C THR A 16 9.78 -3.68 3.79
N GLY A 17 10.11 -3.33 5.04
CA GLY A 17 10.99 -4.13 5.90
C GLY A 17 10.30 -5.32 6.60
N ARG A 18 8.98 -5.46 6.47
CA ARG A 18 8.20 -6.51 7.12
C ARG A 18 8.38 -7.82 6.34
N ARG A 19 8.52 -8.93 7.08
CA ARG A 19 8.43 -10.26 6.48
C ARG A 19 6.97 -10.54 6.13
N TRP A 20 6.71 -11.51 5.26
CA TRP A 20 5.35 -12.00 4.89
C TRP A 20 4.58 -11.09 3.92
N ALA A 21 3.39 -11.56 3.52
CA ALA A 21 2.55 -11.06 2.44
C ALA A 21 2.41 -9.52 2.36
N VAL A 22 2.16 -8.83 3.48
CA VAL A 22 2.02 -7.35 3.48
C VAL A 22 3.34 -6.65 3.13
N GLY A 23 4.47 -7.20 3.58
CA GLY A 23 5.78 -6.68 3.24
C GLY A 23 6.19 -7.02 1.81
N ASP A 24 5.75 -8.17 1.28
CA ASP A 24 5.92 -8.52 -0.13
C ASP A 24 5.13 -7.54 -1.02
N LEU A 25 3.85 -7.30 -0.71
CA LEU A 25 3.02 -6.30 -1.39
C LEU A 25 3.64 -4.90 -1.33
N ALA A 26 4.12 -4.47 -0.17
CA ALA A 26 4.74 -3.16 -0.01
C ALA A 26 6.02 -3.01 -0.84
N ARG A 27 6.85 -4.06 -0.91
CA ARG A 27 8.05 -4.06 -1.75
C ARG A 27 7.69 -4.04 -3.23
N ASP A 28 6.72 -4.84 -3.63
CA ASP A 28 6.24 -4.89 -5.00
C ASP A 28 5.70 -3.52 -5.44
N PHE A 29 4.77 -2.96 -4.66
CA PHE A 29 4.21 -1.63 -4.90
C PHE A 29 5.28 -0.53 -4.98
N MET A 30 6.30 -0.56 -4.11
CA MET A 30 7.37 0.44 -4.13
C MET A 30 8.46 0.16 -5.18
N THR A 31 8.44 -1.01 -5.81
CA THR A 31 9.39 -1.32 -6.88
C THR A 31 8.89 -0.65 -8.17
N PRO A 32 9.75 0.05 -8.92
CA PRO A 32 9.38 0.55 -10.23
C PRO A 32 9.13 -0.63 -11.16
N ASN A 33 7.90 -0.77 -11.65
CA ASN A 33 7.54 -1.80 -12.61
C ASN A 33 7.66 -1.26 -14.04
N GLU A 34 7.93 -2.15 -15.01
CA GLU A 34 8.16 -1.79 -16.42
C GLU A 34 6.95 -1.10 -17.08
N TRP A 35 5.77 -1.26 -16.48
CA TRP A 35 4.48 -0.71 -16.89
C TRP A 35 4.15 0.62 -16.20
N ASP A 36 4.94 0.99 -15.19
CA ASP A 36 4.68 2.03 -14.19
C ASP A 36 5.71 3.17 -14.31
N VAL A 37 6.12 3.47 -15.54
CA VAL A 37 7.24 4.38 -15.85
C VAL A 37 6.95 5.86 -15.51
N VAL A 38 5.77 6.16 -14.94
CA VAL A 38 5.26 7.53 -14.77
C VAL A 38 5.15 7.92 -13.30
N ASP A 39 4.97 6.98 -12.37
CA ASP A 39 4.67 7.32 -10.99
C ASP A 39 5.94 7.35 -10.13
N THR A 40 6.17 8.50 -9.47
CA THR A 40 7.31 8.66 -8.56
C THR A 40 7.01 8.04 -7.20
N ASP A 41 8.03 7.76 -6.39
CA ASP A 41 7.86 7.36 -4.99
C ASP A 41 6.96 8.33 -4.21
N ALA A 42 7.05 9.63 -4.53
CA ALA A 42 6.23 10.66 -3.91
C ALA A 42 4.75 10.56 -4.30
N ASP A 43 4.45 10.07 -5.50
CA ASP A 43 3.07 9.79 -5.97
C ASP A 43 2.53 8.52 -5.31
N LYS A 44 3.35 7.47 -5.25
CA LYS A 44 3.03 6.21 -4.56
C LYS A 44 2.72 6.42 -3.08
N MET A 45 3.47 7.29 -2.39
CA MET A 45 3.18 7.63 -0.99
C MET A 45 1.83 8.36 -0.82
N LYS A 46 1.37 9.11 -1.81
CA LYS A 46 0.06 9.79 -1.78
C LYS A 46 -1.09 8.88 -2.21
N ALA A 47 -0.80 7.66 -2.67
CA ALA A 47 -1.79 6.73 -3.15
C ALA A 47 -2.83 6.39 -2.08
N GLY A 48 -4.10 6.43 -2.48
CA GLY A 48 -5.22 5.87 -1.72
C GLY A 48 -5.42 4.38 -2.04
N VAL A 49 -6.28 3.72 -1.27
CA VAL A 49 -6.62 2.29 -1.43
C VAL A 49 -6.97 1.93 -2.88
N ARG A 50 -7.80 2.75 -3.55
CA ARG A 50 -8.21 2.51 -4.95
C ARG A 50 -7.07 2.55 -5.95
N TYR A 51 -6.06 3.37 -5.69
CA TYR A 51 -4.90 3.47 -6.57
C TYR A 51 -4.07 2.19 -6.49
N VAL A 52 -3.77 1.74 -5.26
CA VAL A 52 -2.99 0.52 -5.03
C VAL A 52 -3.73 -0.71 -5.57
N LEU A 53 -5.06 -0.76 -5.45
CA LEU A 53 -5.86 -1.83 -6.04
C LEU A 53 -5.78 -1.87 -7.58
N ARG A 54 -5.84 -0.70 -8.22
CA ARG A 54 -5.71 -0.59 -9.68
C ARG A 54 -4.33 -1.05 -10.16
N ASP A 55 -3.29 -0.73 -9.39
CA ASP A 55 -1.93 -1.18 -9.67
C ASP A 55 -1.82 -2.71 -9.58
N LEU A 56 -2.48 -3.30 -8.57
CA LEU A 56 -2.60 -4.75 -8.38
C LEU A 56 -3.34 -5.46 -9.51
N ASP A 57 -4.43 -4.88 -10.04
CA ASP A 57 -5.21 -5.44 -11.15
C ASP A 57 -4.38 -5.62 -12.44
N CYS A 58 -3.29 -4.86 -12.58
CA CYS A 58 -2.36 -4.97 -13.70
C CYS A 58 -1.30 -6.07 -13.48
N HIS A 59 -1.27 -6.72 -12.31
CA HIS A 59 -0.26 -7.69 -11.93
C HIS A 59 -0.66 -9.13 -12.34
N PRO A 60 0.25 -9.94 -12.93
CA PRO A 60 -0.09 -11.28 -13.41
C PRO A 60 -0.27 -12.35 -12.32
N ALA A 61 0.18 -12.07 -11.08
CA ALA A 61 0.04 -12.97 -9.92
C ALA A 61 -1.05 -12.45 -8.96
N ILE A 62 -2.30 -12.78 -9.29
CA ILE A 62 -3.50 -12.12 -8.76
C ILE A 62 -3.83 -12.59 -7.32
N ASP A 63 -4.12 -13.88 -7.09
CA ASP A 63 -4.83 -14.29 -5.86
C ASP A 63 -4.12 -13.97 -4.53
N GLU A 64 -2.84 -14.36 -4.37
CA GLU A 64 -2.10 -14.12 -3.12
C GLU A 64 -1.88 -12.62 -2.84
N ALA A 65 -1.86 -11.80 -3.89
CA ALA A 65 -1.66 -10.36 -3.79
C ALA A 65 -2.94 -9.65 -3.29
N TYR A 66 -4.14 -10.13 -3.64
CA TYR A 66 -5.39 -9.62 -3.07
C TYR A 66 -5.54 -9.99 -1.60
N GLU A 67 -5.14 -11.20 -1.18
CA GLU A 67 -5.14 -11.56 0.24
C GLU A 67 -4.19 -10.67 1.05
N ALA A 68 -3.00 -10.38 0.51
CA ALA A 68 -2.06 -9.44 1.09
C ALA A 68 -2.64 -8.02 1.18
N PHE A 69 -3.34 -7.58 0.13
CA PHE A 69 -3.97 -6.28 0.03
C PHE A 69 -5.10 -6.10 1.04
N ASP A 70 -6.03 -7.05 1.12
CA ASP A 70 -7.15 -7.01 2.08
C ASP A 70 -6.62 -6.92 3.51
N ARG A 71 -5.61 -7.75 3.84
CA ARG A 71 -4.96 -7.69 5.14
C ARG A 71 -4.30 -6.33 5.39
N ALA A 72 -3.60 -5.78 4.40
CA ALA A 72 -2.96 -4.47 4.51
C ALA A 72 -3.99 -3.35 4.78
N VAL A 73 -5.14 -3.37 4.10
CA VAL A 73 -6.22 -2.39 4.29
C VAL A 73 -6.82 -2.48 5.70
N ILE A 74 -7.08 -3.69 6.20
CA ILE A 74 -7.60 -3.90 7.57
C ILE A 74 -6.60 -3.39 8.61
N GLU A 75 -5.31 -3.71 8.45
CA GLU A 75 -4.27 -3.30 9.37
C GLU A 75 -4.07 -1.77 9.36
N TRP A 76 -4.11 -1.13 8.19
CA TRP A 76 -4.04 0.33 8.08
C TRP A 76 -5.25 1.00 8.74
N ALA A 77 -6.48 0.56 8.41
CA ALA A 77 -7.71 1.13 8.97
C ALA A 77 -7.72 1.04 10.50
N THR A 78 -7.26 -0.09 11.06
CA THR A 78 -7.15 -0.29 12.51
C THR A 78 -6.14 0.66 13.14
N ASN A 79 -4.97 0.87 12.52
CA ASN A 79 -3.95 1.79 13.02
C ASN A 79 -4.40 3.26 12.97
N VAL A 80 -5.14 3.66 11.93
CA VAL A 80 -5.69 5.03 11.82
C VAL A 80 -6.77 5.28 12.89
N SER A 81 -7.57 4.27 13.25
CA SER A 81 -8.57 4.39 14.32
C SER A 81 -7.98 4.52 15.73
N ILE A 82 -6.79 3.96 15.99
CA ILE A 82 -6.14 4.01 17.33
C ILE A 82 -5.45 5.37 17.58
N GLY A 83 -5.18 6.17 16.55
CA GLY A 83 -4.55 7.49 16.67
C GLY A 83 -5.49 8.66 16.98
N SER A 84 -6.76 8.40 17.33
CA SER A 84 -7.80 9.42 17.55
C SER A 84 -8.18 9.66 19.02
N GLU A 85 -7.37 9.20 19.98
CA GLU A 85 -7.54 9.46 21.42
C GLU A 85 -6.81 10.73 21.89
#